data_AF-A0A9P6XRC9-F1
#
_entry.id   AF-A0A9P6XRC9-F1
#
_cell.length_a   1.000
_cell.length_b   1.000
_cell.length_c   1.000
_cell.angle_alpha   90.00
_cell.angle_beta   90.00
_cell.angle_gamma   90.00
#
_symmetry.space_group_name_H-M   'P 1'
#
loop_
_entity.id
_entity.type
_entity.pdbx_description
1 polymer ?
#
loop_
_entity_poly.entity_id
_entity_poly.type
_entity_poly.pdbx_seq_one_letter_code
_entity_poly.pdbx_strand_id
1 'polypeptide(L)'
;MATTIENYFQPGWRAPQPPCPACEWKGSSRGMEMELDEDATEYDCPVCENPLLVVLHPDMAQVQAAAAEGNAEAQEQLDIIASFPRPQRSRRPRNSHGPFHVALAAAAGPADDDGRSIRRGR
;
A
#
# COMPACT_ATOMS: atom_id res chain seq x y z
N MET A 1 30.47 -0.50 18.36
CA MET A 1 29.02 -0.80 18.33
C MET A 1 28.31 0.38 17.71
N ALA A 2 27.45 0.15 16.72
CA ALA A 2 26.61 1.18 16.10
C ALA A 2 25.51 1.64 17.06
N THR A 3 25.02 2.86 16.87
CA THR A 3 23.89 3.40 17.65
C THR A 3 22.58 3.05 16.95
N THR A 4 21.66 2.38 17.66
CA THR A 4 20.34 2.05 17.12
C THR A 4 19.31 3.14 17.44
N ILE A 5 18.56 3.55 16.44
CA ILE A 5 17.52 4.57 16.46
C ILE A 5 16.18 3.84 16.26
N GLU A 6 15.47 3.57 17.36
CA GLU A 6 14.20 2.80 17.35
C GLU A 6 13.00 3.64 16.90
N ASN A 7 13.07 4.96 17.08
CA ASN A 7 12.05 5.89 16.63
C ASN A 7 12.59 6.75 15.49
N TYR A 8 12.18 6.43 14.26
CA TYR A 8 12.55 7.18 13.06
C TYR A 8 12.24 8.69 13.15
N PHE A 9 11.18 9.07 13.86
CA PHE A 9 10.76 10.48 13.99
C PHE A 9 11.44 11.21 15.15
N GLN A 10 12.32 10.56 15.91
CA GLN A 10 13.03 11.24 17.00
C GLN A 10 13.92 12.37 16.45
N PRO A 11 13.94 13.55 17.06
CA PRO A 11 14.75 14.66 16.56
C PRO A 11 16.24 14.37 16.72
N GLY A 12 17.04 14.87 15.78
CA GLY A 12 18.50 14.96 15.95
C GLY A 12 19.32 13.76 15.49
N TRP A 13 18.73 12.59 15.19
CA TRP A 13 19.54 11.44 14.71
C TRP A 13 20.18 11.69 13.34
N ARG A 14 19.63 12.60 12.52
CA ARG A 14 20.22 13.03 11.24
C ARG A 14 21.29 14.11 11.40
N ALA A 15 21.50 14.63 12.61
CA ALA A 15 22.52 15.64 12.88
C ALA A 15 23.93 15.03 12.87
N PRO A 16 25.00 15.83 12.94
CA PRO A 16 26.36 15.32 13.09
C PRO A 16 26.47 14.37 14.27
N GLN A 17 27.00 13.18 14.02
CA GLN A 17 27.20 12.15 15.02
C GLN A 17 28.58 12.28 15.68
N PRO A 18 28.81 11.61 16.82
CA PRO A 18 30.16 11.42 17.34
C PRO A 18 31.10 10.86 16.26
N PRO A 19 32.41 11.18 16.33
CA PRO A 19 33.37 10.68 15.35
C PRO A 19 33.36 9.15 15.25
N CYS A 20 33.60 8.61 14.05
CA CYS A 20 33.71 7.18 13.83
C CYS A 20 34.76 6.58 14.80
N PRO A 21 34.42 5.54 15.58
CA PRO A 21 35.35 4.97 16.56
C PRO A 21 36.55 4.25 15.93
N ALA A 22 36.48 3.91 14.64
CA ALA A 22 37.53 3.17 13.94
C ALA A 22 38.53 4.07 13.19
N CYS A 23 38.07 5.20 12.61
CA CYS A 23 38.90 6.06 11.76
C CYS A 23 38.76 7.57 12.02
N GLU A 24 38.03 7.96 13.07
CA GLU A 24 37.83 9.36 13.50
C GLU A 24 37.09 10.27 12.51
N TRP A 25 36.53 9.74 11.42
CA TRP A 25 35.72 10.50 10.48
C TRP A 25 34.56 11.20 11.18
N LYS A 26 34.23 12.43 10.75
CA LYS A 26 33.17 13.27 11.32
C LYS A 26 32.20 13.72 10.24
N GLY A 27 30.91 13.57 10.49
CA GLY A 27 29.85 14.04 9.61
C GLY A 27 28.47 13.73 10.16
N SER A 28 27.44 14.13 9.40
CA SER A 28 26.06 13.73 9.64
C SER A 28 25.69 12.49 8.85
N SER A 29 24.50 11.94 9.09
CA SER A 29 23.98 10.80 8.32
C SER A 29 23.95 11.03 6.81
N ARG A 30 23.92 12.29 6.34
CA ARG A 30 24.00 12.64 4.91
C ARG A 30 25.36 12.37 4.27
N GLY A 31 26.42 12.28 5.07
CA GLY A 31 27.77 11.96 4.59
C GLY A 31 28.15 10.49 4.80
N MET A 32 27.25 9.70 5.38
CA MET A 32 27.43 8.27 5.59
C MET A 32 26.97 7.50 4.35
N GLU A 33 27.50 6.29 4.18
CA GLU A 33 27.00 5.34 3.18
C GLU A 33 25.72 4.72 3.73
N MET A 34 24.70 4.58 2.88
CA MET A 34 23.36 4.17 3.29
C MET A 34 23.04 2.81 2.68
N GLU A 35 22.79 1.83 3.54
CA GLU A 35 22.36 0.49 3.18
C GLU A 35 20.90 0.28 3.62
N LEU A 36 20.08 -0.23 2.71
CA LEU A 36 18.64 -0.42 2.93
C LEU A 36 18.34 -1.90 3.20
N ASP A 37 17.84 -2.19 4.39
CA ASP A 37 17.30 -3.50 4.77
C ASP A 37 15.76 -3.48 4.80
N GLU A 38 15.15 -4.62 5.14
CA GLU A 38 13.69 -4.73 5.23
C GLU A 38 13.11 -3.86 6.35
N ASP A 39 13.69 -3.95 7.55
CA ASP A 39 13.15 -3.34 8.78
C ASP A 39 13.97 -2.13 9.24
N ALA A 40 15.12 -1.87 8.61
CA ALA A 40 16.03 -0.82 9.02
C ALA A 40 16.81 -0.22 7.84
N THR A 41 17.39 0.94 8.08
CA THR A 41 18.45 1.51 7.24
C THR A 41 19.72 1.57 8.08
N GLU A 42 20.79 0.96 7.58
CA GLU A 42 22.13 1.05 8.16
C GLU A 42 22.90 2.22 7.53
N TYR A 43 23.66 2.94 8.36
CA TYR A 43 24.52 4.03 7.93
C TYR A 43 25.96 3.76 8.34
N ASP A 44 26.81 3.63 7.33
CA ASP A 44 28.20 3.22 7.47
C ASP A 44 29.15 4.39 7.30
N CYS A 45 30.31 4.27 7.93
CA CYS A 45 31.39 5.22 7.75
C CYS A 45 31.92 5.15 6.31
N PRO A 46 31.94 6.26 5.55
CA PRO A 46 32.33 6.24 4.12
C PRO A 46 33.83 6.02 3.88
N VAL A 47 34.61 5.85 4.94
CA VAL A 47 36.07 5.69 4.89
C VAL A 47 36.51 4.27 5.20
N CYS A 48 35.82 3.61 6.13
CA CYS A 48 36.25 2.32 6.68
C CYS A 48 35.11 1.31 6.80
N GLU A 49 33.92 1.64 6.29
CA GLU A 49 32.73 0.77 6.27
C GLU A 49 32.29 0.31 7.67
N ASN A 50 32.77 0.96 8.73
CA ASN A 50 32.33 0.65 10.09
C ASN A 50 30.90 1.16 10.32
N PRO A 51 29.97 0.31 10.77
CA PRO A 51 28.59 0.74 11.05
C PRO A 51 28.52 1.77 12.16
N LEU A 52 27.84 2.89 11.89
CA LEU A 52 27.70 4.02 12.81
C LEU A 52 26.29 4.13 13.36
N LEU A 53 25.27 4.02 12.51
CA LEU A 53 23.86 4.11 12.90
C LEU A 53 23.04 2.99 12.27
N VAL A 54 22.06 2.49 13.00
CA VAL A 54 20.99 1.65 12.47
C VAL A 54 19.67 2.31 12.80
N VAL A 55 18.84 2.62 11.80
CA VAL A 55 17.58 3.33 11.98
C VAL A 55 16.43 2.42 11.61
N LEU A 56 15.58 2.08 12.57
CA LEU A 56 14.41 1.24 12.31
C LEU A 56 13.38 2.00 11.48
N HIS A 57 12.79 1.32 10.50
CA HIS A 57 11.70 1.84 9.71
C HIS A 57 10.44 1.99 10.58
N PRO A 58 9.70 3.12 10.46
CA PRO A 58 8.53 3.32 11.28
C PRO A 58 7.39 2.41 10.84
N ASP A 59 6.66 1.85 11.80
CA ASP A 59 5.38 1.22 11.51
C ASP A 59 4.25 2.27 11.35
N MET A 60 3.07 1.82 10.89
CA MET A 60 1.93 2.72 10.70
C MET A 60 1.46 3.40 11.99
N ALA A 61 1.67 2.80 13.17
CA ALA A 61 1.27 3.40 14.43
C ALA A 61 2.21 4.56 14.81
N GLN A 62 3.52 4.39 14.61
CA GLN A 62 4.53 5.44 14.81
C GLN A 62 4.30 6.61 13.86
N VAL A 63 4.01 6.36 12.58
CA VAL A 63 3.69 7.45 11.62
C VAL A 63 2.46 8.24 12.08
N GLN A 64 1.38 7.56 12.48
CA GLN A 64 0.17 8.22 12.96
C GLN A 64 0.40 9.03 14.24
N ALA A 65 1.14 8.49 15.20
CA ALA A 65 1.47 9.17 16.43
C ALA A 65 2.30 10.43 16.16
N ALA A 66 3.37 10.32 15.37
CA ALA A 66 4.23 11.46 15.02
C ALA A 66 3.46 12.55 14.25
N ALA A 67 2.55 12.18 13.34
CA ALA A 67 1.73 13.13 12.61
C ALA A 67 0.74 13.87 13.54
N ALA A 68 0.16 13.16 14.51
CA ALA A 68 -0.71 13.75 15.54
C ALA A 68 0.05 14.71 16.48
N GLU A 69 1.33 14.45 16.71
CA GLU A 69 2.25 15.32 17.44
C GLU A 69 2.74 16.54 16.62
N GLY A 70 2.36 16.63 15.34
CA GLY A 70 2.69 17.76 14.47
C GLY A 70 3.97 17.59 13.66
N ASN A 71 4.51 16.36 13.54
CA ASN A 71 5.65 16.10 12.68
C ASN A 71 5.27 16.22 11.20
N ALA A 72 5.86 17.19 10.49
CA ALA A 72 5.54 17.47 9.08
C ALA A 72 5.88 16.29 8.15
N GLU A 73 7.01 15.60 8.37
CA GLU A 73 7.40 14.43 7.56
C GLU A 73 6.38 13.30 7.72
N ALA A 74 5.93 13.04 8.94
CA ALA A 74 4.90 12.02 9.20
C ALA A 74 3.55 12.38 8.55
N GLN A 75 3.17 13.67 8.57
CA GLN A 75 1.95 14.15 7.90
C GLN A 75 2.03 13.94 6.38
N GLU A 76 3.15 14.30 5.76
CA GLU A 76 3.39 14.08 4.34
C GLU A 76 3.32 12.59 3.96
N GLN A 77 3.88 11.71 4.80
CA GLN A 77 3.78 10.26 4.59
C GLN A 77 2.33 9.78 4.60
N LEU A 78 1.51 10.25 5.54
CA LEU A 78 0.08 9.90 5.59
C LEU A 78 -0.67 10.42 4.35
N ASP A 79 -0.36 11.63 3.89
CA ASP A 79 -0.97 12.21 2.69
C ASP A 79 -0.62 11.39 1.44
N ILE A 80 0.64 10.96 1.30
CA ILE A 80 1.08 10.07 0.24
C ILE A 80 0.29 8.75 0.28
N ILE A 81 0.19 8.11 1.44
CA ILE A 81 -0.55 6.85 1.62
C ILE A 81 -2.04 7.02 1.25
N ALA A 82 -2.66 8.13 1.69
CA ALA A 82 -4.06 8.43 1.40
C ALA A 82 -4.32 8.71 -0.09
N SER A 83 -3.31 9.18 -0.82
CA SER A 83 -3.41 9.47 -2.26
C SER A 83 -3.56 8.21 -3.13
N PHE A 84 -3.13 7.04 -2.64
CA PHE A 84 -3.26 5.80 -3.39
C PHE A 84 -4.70 5.28 -3.37
N PRO A 85 -5.37 5.15 -4.53
CA PRO A 85 -6.72 4.63 -4.58
C PRO A 85 -6.72 3.19 -4.07
N ARG A 86 -7.50 2.92 -3.02
CA ARG A 86 -7.66 1.55 -2.53
C ARG A 86 -8.23 0.70 -3.66
N PRO A 87 -7.64 -0.46 -3.99
CA PRO A 87 -8.18 -1.32 -5.01
C PRO A 87 -9.63 -1.63 -4.66
N GLN A 88 -10.54 -1.21 -5.52
CA GLN A 88 -11.95 -1.52 -5.39
C GLN A 88 -12.02 -3.05 -5.49
N ARG A 89 -12.22 -3.74 -4.37
CA ARG A 89 -12.63 -5.14 -4.38
C ARG A 89 -13.90 -5.17 -5.21
N SER A 90 -13.77 -5.57 -6.48
CA SER A 90 -14.92 -5.76 -7.35
C SER A 90 -15.83 -6.74 -6.62
N ARG A 91 -16.97 -6.24 -6.14
CA ARG A 91 -18.06 -7.10 -5.67
C ARG A 91 -18.54 -7.81 -6.92
N ARG A 92 -17.92 -8.95 -7.24
CA ARG A 92 -18.43 -9.87 -8.25
C ARG A 92 -19.89 -10.16 -7.84
N PRO A 93 -20.89 -9.85 -8.68
CA PRO A 93 -22.26 -10.24 -8.36
C PRO A 93 -22.29 -11.76 -8.22
N ARG A 94 -22.83 -12.23 -7.11
CA ARG A 94 -23.01 -13.65 -6.81
C ARG A 94 -24.12 -14.13 -7.75
N ASN A 95 -23.75 -14.66 -8.91
CA ASN A 95 -24.73 -15.20 -9.86
C ASN A 95 -25.36 -16.45 -9.24
N SER A 96 -26.54 -16.30 -8.66
CA SER A 96 -27.37 -17.39 -8.15
C SER A 96 -28.13 -18.02 -9.32
N HIS A 97 -27.50 -18.94 -10.05
CA HIS A 97 -28.22 -19.85 -10.94
C HIS A 97 -28.26 -21.24 -10.31
N GLY A 98 -29.49 -21.65 -9.97
CA GLY A 98 -29.85 -22.99 -9.53
C GLY A 98 -29.63 -24.06 -10.62
N PRO A 99 -29.88 -25.33 -10.30
CA PRO A 99 -29.41 -26.45 -11.10
C PRO A 99 -30.18 -26.57 -12.42
N PHE A 100 -29.44 -26.82 -13.49
CA PHE A 100 -29.96 -27.24 -14.78
C PHE A 100 -30.74 -28.56 -14.63
N HIS A 101 -32.05 -28.52 -14.83
CA HIS A 101 -32.81 -29.69 -15.25
C HIS A 101 -33.07 -29.58 -16.76
N VAL A 102 -32.43 -30.45 -17.52
CA VAL A 102 -32.74 -30.69 -18.93
C VAL A 102 -33.93 -31.65 -18.98
N ALA A 103 -35.06 -31.21 -19.52
CA ALA A 103 -36.15 -32.08 -19.93
C ALA A 103 -36.48 -31.81 -21.41
N LEU A 104 -36.12 -32.79 -22.23
CA LEU A 104 -36.42 -32.92 -23.66
C LEU A 104 -37.80 -33.55 -23.80
N ALA A 105 -38.73 -32.92 -24.53
CA ALA A 105 -39.90 -33.60 -25.08
C ALA A 105 -40.39 -32.90 -26.36
N ALA A 106 -40.71 -33.73 -27.35
CA ALA A 106 -40.88 -33.40 -28.75
C ALA A 106 -42.35 -33.26 -29.18
N ALA A 107 -42.54 -32.51 -30.28
CA ALA A 107 -43.49 -32.65 -31.39
C ALA A 107 -45.01 -32.79 -31.14
N ALA A 108 -45.78 -31.86 -31.73
CA ALA A 108 -46.72 -32.10 -32.87
C ALA A 108 -47.63 -30.87 -33.10
N GLY A 109 -47.75 -30.40 -34.35
CA GLY A 109 -48.84 -29.50 -34.80
C GLY A 109 -50.14 -30.30 -35.05
N PRO A 110 -51.17 -29.80 -35.79
CA PRO A 110 -51.18 -28.64 -36.70
C PRO A 110 -52.49 -27.78 -36.71
N ALA A 111 -52.55 -26.82 -37.66
CA ALA A 111 -53.74 -26.27 -38.36
C ALA A 111 -54.74 -25.42 -37.53
N ASP A 112 -55.46 -24.41 -38.01
CA ASP A 112 -55.70 -23.83 -39.34
C ASP A 112 -56.34 -22.42 -39.15
N ASP A 113 -56.39 -21.66 -40.24
CA ASP A 113 -57.45 -20.73 -40.65
C ASP A 113 -57.91 -19.55 -39.75
N ASP A 114 -57.71 -18.32 -40.24
CA ASP A 114 -58.73 -17.62 -41.04
C ASP A 114 -58.57 -16.08 -40.90
N GLY A 115 -58.50 -15.42 -42.04
CA GLY A 115 -58.42 -13.97 -42.13
C GLY A 115 -59.77 -13.33 -41.85
N ARG A 116 -59.84 -12.33 -40.96
CA ARG A 116 -60.97 -11.40 -40.96
C ARG A 116 -60.62 -9.97 -40.61
N SER A 117 -60.47 -9.21 -41.69
CA SER A 117 -60.71 -7.77 -41.74
C SER A 117 -62.08 -7.43 -41.12
N ILE A 118 -62.11 -6.50 -40.16
CA ILE A 118 -63.37 -5.83 -39.78
C ILE A 118 -63.15 -4.31 -39.66
N ARG A 119 -64.11 -3.62 -40.25
CA ARG A 119 -64.24 -2.19 -40.52
C ARG A 119 -64.69 -1.39 -39.28
N ARG A 120 -64.39 -0.09 -39.34
CA ARG A 120 -65.20 1.10 -38.93
C ARG A 120 -65.63 1.27 -37.46
N GLY A 121 -65.26 2.43 -36.93
CA GLY A 121 -66.21 3.34 -36.28
C GLY A 121 -65.72 3.95 -34.97
N ARG A 122 -65.32 5.22 -34.98
CA ARG A 122 -66.06 6.33 -34.36
C ARG A 122 -65.44 7.68 -34.74
#